data_AF-A0A067FUK9-F1
#
_entry.id   AF-A0A067FUK9-F1
#
_cell.length_a   1.000
_cell.length_b   1.000
_cell.length_c   1.000
_cell.angle_alpha   90.00
_cell.angle_beta   90.00
_cell.angle_gamma   90.00
#
_symmetry.space_group_name_H-M   'P 1'
#
loop_
_entity.id
_entity.type
_entity.pdbx_description
1 polymer ?
#
loop_
_entity_poly.entity_id
_entity_poly.type
_entity_poly.pdbx_seq_one_letter_code
_entity_poly.pdbx_strand_id
1 'polypeptide(L)'
;MESLMGFRFQPSNEQIFCLLEKKRLNPHFSHHTIKDIDDICGLEPWDLAGASKTESEDRVCYFFCKPCYKYKKSTRAHRRTNAGYWKVTGRGSKIKTRNGLSGTKKILTFQYHGPASKKAKIGWVMHEYHVNDDPSYKV
;
A
#
# COMPACT_ATOMS: atom_id res chain seq x y z
N MET A 1 -9.68 5.68 22.13
CA MET A 1 -11.08 5.28 21.95
C MET A 1 -11.04 3.77 21.77
N GLU A 2 -11.44 3.04 22.81
CA GLU A 2 -11.36 1.58 22.82
C GLU A 2 -12.21 1.02 21.68
N SER A 3 -11.60 0.17 20.85
CA SER A 3 -12.31 -0.53 19.78
C SER A 3 -13.29 -1.52 20.39
N LEU A 4 -14.59 -1.39 20.07
CA LEU A 4 -15.59 -2.42 20.39
C LEU A 4 -15.10 -3.77 19.83
N MET A 5 -15.25 -4.84 20.63
CA MET A 5 -14.83 -6.18 20.21
C MET A 5 -15.48 -6.55 18.87
N GLY A 6 -14.66 -6.90 17.88
CA GLY A 6 -15.11 -7.27 16.53
C GLY A 6 -15.15 -6.13 15.50
N PHE A 7 -14.98 -4.86 15.89
CA PHE A 7 -14.80 -3.78 14.92
C PHE A 7 -13.38 -3.77 14.35
N ARG A 8 -13.25 -3.73 13.02
CA ARG A 8 -11.95 -3.75 12.31
C ARG A 8 -11.98 -2.80 11.13
N PHE A 9 -10.82 -2.20 10.85
CA PHE A 9 -10.67 -1.35 9.67
C PHE A 9 -10.53 -2.22 8.42
N GLN A 10 -11.63 -2.40 7.70
CA GLN A 10 -11.69 -3.17 6.47
C GLN A 10 -12.33 -2.34 5.34
N PRO A 11 -11.61 -1.32 4.82
CA PRO A 11 -12.18 -0.41 3.83
C PRO A 11 -12.44 -1.13 2.49
N SER A 12 -13.53 -0.74 1.83
CA SER A 12 -13.79 -1.13 0.45
C SER A 12 -12.79 -0.46 -0.51
N ASN A 13 -12.69 -0.97 -1.75
CA ASN A 13 -11.88 -0.32 -2.78
C ASN A 13 -12.27 1.16 -2.97
N GLU A 14 -13.57 1.49 -2.91
CA GLU A 14 -14.05 2.86 -3.04
C GLU A 14 -13.59 3.74 -1.86
N GLN A 15 -13.68 3.22 -0.63
CA GLN A 15 -13.20 3.94 0.55
C GLN A 15 -11.69 4.20 0.50
N ILE A 16 -10.91 3.22 0.02
CA ILE A 16 -9.46 3.40 -0.19
C ILE A 16 -9.20 4.53 -1.19
N PHE A 17 -9.94 4.59 -2.30
CA PHE A 17 -9.78 5.64 -3.31
C PHE A 17 -10.12 7.02 -2.77
N CYS A 18 -11.22 7.16 -2.01
CA CYS A 18 -11.58 8.42 -1.36
C CYS A 18 -10.52 8.88 -0.34
N LEU A 19 -9.93 7.95 0.41
CA LEU A 19 -8.85 8.26 1.35
C LEU A 19 -7.57 8.71 0.63
N LEU A 20 -7.24 8.06 -0.50
CA LEU A 20 -6.11 8.46 -1.35
C LEU A 20 -6.33 9.83 -1.98
N GLU A 21 -7.53 10.11 -2.50
CA GLU A 21 -7.87 11.43 -3.05
C GLU A 21 -7.69 12.54 -2.00
N LYS A 22 -8.22 12.35 -0.78
CA LYS A 22 -8.01 13.27 0.34
C LYS A 22 -6.53 13.51 0.63
N LYS A 23 -5.73 12.43 0.65
CA LYS A 23 -4.28 12.51 0.87
C LYS A 23 -3.54 13.21 -0.27
N ARG A 24 -4.00 13.05 -1.51
CA ARG A 24 -3.43 13.73 -2.69
C ARG A 24 -3.76 15.23 -2.69
N LEU A 25 -4.99 15.60 -2.35
CA LEU A 25 -5.44 17.00 -2.31
C LEU A 25 -4.84 17.77 -1.11
N ASN A 26 -4.59 17.08 0.00
CA ASN A 26 -3.96 17.65 1.17
C ASN A 26 -2.83 16.73 1.69
N PRO A 27 -1.54 17.06 1.43
CA PRO A 27 -0.41 16.28 1.92
C PRO A 27 -0.37 16.12 3.45
N HIS A 28 -0.96 17.04 4.20
CA HIS A 28 -1.07 17.00 5.66
C HIS A 28 -2.27 16.19 6.16
N PHE A 29 -3.12 15.66 5.28
CA PHE A 29 -4.19 14.76 5.68
C PHE A 29 -3.61 13.52 6.37
N SER A 30 -4.09 13.21 7.57
CA SER A 30 -3.72 12.02 8.34
C SER A 30 -4.96 11.19 8.64
N HIS A 31 -4.81 9.87 8.67
CA HIS A 31 -5.86 8.96 9.10
C HIS A 31 -5.38 8.17 10.32
N HIS A 32 -6.23 8.01 11.33
CA HIS A 32 -5.85 7.36 12.59
C HIS A 32 -5.33 5.91 12.40
N THR A 33 -5.81 5.19 11.39
CA THR A 33 -5.36 3.82 11.07
C THR A 33 -4.27 3.72 10.00
N ILE A 34 -4.12 4.71 9.11
CA ILE A 34 -3.23 4.61 7.94
C ILE A 34 -2.01 5.50 8.19
N LYS A 35 -0.81 4.92 8.11
CA LYS A 35 0.44 5.63 8.38
C LYS A 35 1.09 6.16 7.12
N ASP A 36 1.78 7.28 7.23
CA ASP A 36 2.66 7.77 6.18
C ASP A 36 4.01 7.02 6.20
N ILE A 37 4.49 6.65 5.02
CA ILE A 37 5.80 6.02 4.82
C ILE A 37 6.43 6.54 3.53
N ASP A 38 7.73 6.83 3.55
CA ASP A 38 8.40 7.46 2.40
C ASP A 38 8.78 6.46 1.30
N ASP A 39 9.29 5.28 1.66
CA ASP A 39 9.70 4.23 0.71
C ASP A 39 9.26 2.85 1.16
N ILE A 40 8.00 2.50 0.90
CA ILE A 40 7.46 1.17 1.21
C ILE A 40 8.14 0.05 0.40
N CYS A 41 8.65 0.37 -0.79
CA CYS A 41 9.18 -0.65 -1.70
C CYS A 41 10.66 -0.98 -1.47
N GLY A 42 11.38 -0.13 -0.74
CA GLY A 42 12.75 -0.37 -0.27
C GLY A 42 12.83 -1.08 1.09
N LEU A 43 11.72 -1.18 1.82
CA LEU A 43 11.65 -1.81 3.14
C LEU A 43 11.31 -3.31 3.08
N GLU A 44 11.87 -4.07 4.01
CA GLU A 44 11.50 -5.47 4.17
C GLU A 44 10.09 -5.60 4.74
N PRO A 45 9.32 -6.62 4.34
CA PRO A 45 7.92 -6.71 4.74
C PRO A 45 7.71 -6.95 6.24
N TRP A 46 8.66 -7.59 6.93
CA TRP A 46 8.61 -7.73 8.39
C TRP A 46 8.89 -6.41 9.12
N ASP A 47 9.67 -5.50 8.53
CA ASP A 47 9.89 -4.16 9.08
C ASP A 47 8.60 -3.33 8.95
N LEU A 48 7.85 -3.51 7.86
CA LEU A 48 6.52 -2.88 7.70
C LEU A 48 5.53 -3.36 8.77
N ALA A 49 5.53 -4.65 9.11
CA ALA A 49 4.69 -5.16 10.18
C ALA A 49 5.11 -4.62 11.56
N GLY A 50 6.41 -4.50 11.83
CA GLY A 50 6.91 -3.86 13.06
C GLY A 50 6.56 -2.37 13.15
N ALA A 51 6.56 -1.66 12.02
CA ALA A 51 6.16 -0.26 11.95
C ALA A 51 4.65 -0.04 12.18
N SER A 52 3.83 -1.08 11.97
CA SER A 52 2.39 -1.08 12.20
C SER A 52 2.05 -1.24 13.70
N LYS A 53 2.23 -0.18 14.50
CA LYS A 53 1.69 -0.05 15.87
C LYS A 53 0.15 0.01 15.97
N THR A 54 -0.61 -0.54 15.03
CA THR A 54 -2.06 -0.62 15.20
C THR A 54 -2.30 -1.66 16.29
N GLU A 55 -3.01 -1.29 17.37
CA GLU A 55 -3.33 -2.14 18.53
C GLU A 55 -4.26 -3.32 18.20
N SER A 56 -4.35 -3.70 16.92
CA SER A 56 -5.23 -4.74 16.42
C SER A 56 -4.43 -5.99 16.08
N GLU A 57 -4.97 -7.17 16.40
CA GLU A 57 -4.42 -8.49 16.06
C GLU A 57 -4.43 -8.78 14.54
N ASP A 58 -4.86 -7.81 13.73
CA ASP A 58 -5.00 -7.96 12.29
C ASP A 58 -3.63 -8.07 11.58
N ARG A 59 -3.50 -9.08 10.71
CA ARG A 59 -2.30 -9.33 9.88
C ARG A 59 -2.21 -8.40 8.67
N VAL A 60 -2.86 -7.24 8.72
CA VAL A 60 -2.97 -6.28 7.60
C VAL A 60 -2.62 -4.89 8.09
N CYS A 61 -1.75 -4.21 7.33
CA CYS A 61 -1.28 -2.88 7.63
C CYS A 61 -1.58 -1.97 6.44
N TYR A 62 -1.94 -0.71 6.72
CA TYR A 62 -2.29 0.27 5.70
C TYR A 62 -1.32 1.44 5.75
N PHE A 63 -0.79 1.82 4.58
CA PHE A 63 0.17 2.90 4.46
C PHE A 63 -0.20 3.85 3.32
N PHE A 64 -0.02 5.13 3.55
CA PHE A 64 0.14 6.14 2.51
C PHE A 64 1.62 6.21 2.14
N CYS A 65 1.90 6.14 0.84
CA CYS A 65 3.27 6.20 0.33
C CYS A 65 3.28 7.05 -0.93
N LYS A 66 4.32 7.88 -1.08
CA LYS A 66 4.59 8.51 -2.37
C LYS A 66 4.96 7.42 -3.40
N PRO A 67 4.69 7.63 -4.69
CA PRO A 67 5.10 6.66 -5.70
C PRO A 67 6.62 6.38 -5.66
N CYS A 68 7.01 5.14 -5.39
CA CYS A 68 8.41 4.73 -5.30
C CYS A 68 9.00 4.51 -6.70
N TYR A 69 9.45 5.57 -7.37
CA TYR A 69 10.09 5.46 -8.68
C TYR A 69 11.59 5.14 -8.57
N LYS A 70 12.10 4.27 -9.45
CA LYS A 70 13.52 3.93 -9.53
C LYS A 70 14.40 5.16 -9.85
N TYR A 71 13.86 6.13 -10.57
CA TYR A 71 14.54 7.39 -10.94
C TYR A 71 13.53 8.54 -10.94
N LYS A 72 14.00 9.79 -10.74
CA LYS A 72 13.16 11.02 -10.67
C LYS A 72 12.19 11.23 -11.85
N LYS A 73 12.43 10.63 -13.02
CA LYS A 73 11.57 10.73 -14.23
C LYS A 73 11.07 9.37 -14.75
N SER A 74 11.25 8.30 -13.96
CA SER A 74 10.93 6.95 -14.40
C SER A 74 9.57 6.52 -13.88
N THR A 75 8.75 5.91 -14.73
CA THR A 75 7.51 5.24 -14.28
C THR A 75 7.76 3.85 -13.69
N ARG A 76 8.99 3.34 -13.80
CA ARG A 76 9.40 2.05 -13.25
C ARG A 76 9.57 2.16 -11.74
N ALA A 77 8.80 1.36 -11.00
CA ALA A 77 8.89 1.31 -9.54
C ALA A 77 10.21 0.67 -9.07
N HIS A 78 10.81 1.21 -8.00
CA HIS A 78 11.88 0.55 -7.26
C HIS A 78 11.23 -0.48 -6.35
N ARG A 79 11.49 -1.78 -6.55
CA ARG A 79 10.80 -2.87 -5.85
C ARG A 79 11.78 -3.92 -5.35
N ARG A 80 12.93 -3.48 -4.87
CA ARG A 80 14.00 -4.35 -4.38
C ARG A 80 14.37 -3.91 -2.97
N THR A 81 14.57 -4.90 -2.13
CA THR A 81 15.07 -4.78 -0.77
C THR A 81 16.40 -5.54 -0.69
N ASN A 82 17.03 -5.59 0.48
CA ASN A 82 18.26 -6.34 0.64
C ASN A 82 17.99 -7.86 0.57
N ALA A 83 16.89 -8.30 1.16
CA ALA A 83 16.56 -9.69 1.32
C ALA A 83 15.66 -10.26 0.21
N GLY A 84 15.11 -9.41 -0.67
CA GLY A 84 14.19 -9.84 -1.72
C GLY A 84 13.71 -8.73 -2.66
N TYR A 85 12.59 -8.99 -3.31
CA TYR A 85 11.96 -8.01 -4.20
C TYR A 85 10.44 -8.21 -4.30
N TRP A 86 9.71 -7.12 -4.55
CA TRP A 86 8.27 -7.16 -4.76
C TRP A 86 7.93 -7.45 -6.23
N LYS A 87 7.22 -8.56 -6.47
CA LYS A 87 6.81 -9.01 -7.81
C LYS A 87 5.31 -8.83 -7.99
N VAL A 88 4.90 -8.13 -9.07
CA VAL A 88 3.48 -8.08 -9.45
C VAL A 88 2.98 -9.49 -9.72
N THR A 89 1.88 -9.84 -9.06
CA THR A 89 1.26 -11.16 -9.12
C THR A 89 -0.23 -10.99 -9.40
N GLY A 90 -0.78 -11.82 -10.29
CA GLY A 90 -2.19 -11.73 -10.67
C GLY A 90 -2.48 -10.62 -11.70
N ARG A 91 -3.75 -10.57 -12.11
CA ARG A 91 -4.25 -9.56 -13.05
C ARG A 91 -4.63 -8.31 -12.26
N GLY A 92 -3.92 -7.20 -12.51
CA GLY A 92 -4.30 -5.91 -11.91
C GLY A 92 -5.73 -5.52 -12.27
N SER A 93 -6.39 -4.76 -11.39
CA SER A 93 -7.77 -4.32 -11.59
C SER A 93 -7.80 -2.82 -11.87
N LYS A 94 -8.56 -2.42 -12.89
CA LYS A 94 -8.99 -1.03 -13.04
C LYS A 94 -10.23 -0.84 -12.16
N ILE A 95 -10.22 0.17 -11.32
CA ILE A 95 -11.33 0.49 -10.42
C ILE A 95 -11.88 1.84 -10.86
N LYS A 96 -13.20 1.90 -10.98
CA LYS A 96 -13.95 3.15 -11.14
C LYS A 96 -14.99 3.19 -10.03
N THR A 97 -14.96 4.24 -9.24
CA THR A 97 -15.88 4.45 -8.12
C THR A 97 -17.13 5.19 -8.59
N ARG A 98 -18.21 5.14 -7.80
CA ARG A 98 -19.45 5.87 -8.11
C ARG A 98 -19.27 7.39 -8.21
N ASN A 99 -18.33 7.97 -7.46
CA ASN A 99 -18.03 9.41 -7.50
C ASN A 99 -17.11 9.83 -8.67
N GLY A 100 -16.82 8.93 -9.61
CA GLY A 100 -16.06 9.25 -10.82
C GLY A 100 -14.55 9.06 -10.71
N LEU A 101 -14.01 8.79 -9.51
CA LEU A 101 -12.60 8.44 -9.37
C LEU A 101 -12.28 7.17 -10.14
N SER A 102 -11.12 7.16 -10.78
CA SER A 102 -10.62 6.01 -11.51
C SER A 102 -9.16 5.75 -11.17
N GLY A 103 -8.74 4.51 -11.31
CA GLY A 103 -7.39 4.13 -10.95
C GLY A 103 -7.15 2.65 -11.03
N THR A 104 -6.09 2.18 -10.37
CA THR A 104 -5.65 0.79 -10.45
C THR A 104 -5.36 0.19 -9.08
N LYS A 105 -5.60 -1.11 -8.96
CA LYS A 105 -5.12 -1.97 -7.88
C LYS A 105 -4.19 -3.01 -8.47
N LYS A 106 -2.95 -3.05 -8.00
CA LYS A 106 -1.97 -4.11 -8.31
C LYS A 106 -1.77 -4.96 -7.07
N ILE A 107 -1.60 -6.26 -7.29
CA ILE A 107 -1.25 -7.21 -6.22
C ILE A 107 0.22 -7.58 -6.41
N LEU A 108 0.99 -7.54 -5.34
CA LEU A 108 2.40 -7.88 -5.34
C LEU A 108 2.66 -8.96 -4.29
N THR A 109 3.55 -9.90 -4.61
CA THR A 109 4.08 -10.88 -3.66
C THR A 109 5.56 -10.62 -3.45
N PHE A 110 6.02 -10.74 -2.21
CA PHE A 110 7.44 -10.62 -1.91
C PHE A 110 8.18 -11.91 -2.28
N GLN A 111 9.27 -11.77 -3.04
CA GLN A 111 10.13 -12.85 -3.46
C GLN A 111 11.44 -12.76 -2.67
N TYR A 112 11.58 -13.60 -1.64
CA TYR A 112 12.79 -13.69 -0.83
C TYR A 112 13.96 -14.34 -1.61
N HIS A 113 15.17 -13.83 -1.43
CA HIS A 113 16.38 -14.32 -2.09
C HIS A 113 17.02 -15.53 -1.39
N GLY A 114 16.79 -15.73 -0.10
CA GLY A 114 17.38 -16.85 0.64
C GLY A 114 16.63 -18.19 0.46
N PRO A 115 16.99 -19.22 1.24
CA PRO A 115 16.55 -20.60 1.03
C PRO A 115 15.03 -20.74 0.94
N ALA A 116 14.56 -21.62 0.04
CA ALA A 116 13.14 -21.86 -0.20
C ALA A 116 12.38 -22.30 1.07
N SER A 117 13.05 -22.92 2.05
CA SER A 117 12.48 -23.27 3.35
C SER A 117 12.02 -22.04 4.17
N LYS A 118 12.67 -20.89 4.00
CA LYS A 118 12.23 -19.60 4.59
C LYS A 118 11.12 -18.95 3.76
N LYS A 119 11.10 -19.14 2.42
CA LYS A 119 10.00 -18.68 1.53
C LYS A 119 8.65 -19.27 1.94
N ALA A 120 8.60 -20.54 2.31
CA ALA A 120 7.35 -21.22 2.67
C ALA A 120 6.70 -20.69 3.96
N LYS A 121 7.46 -19.96 4.80
CA LYS A 121 7.00 -19.58 6.14
C LYS A 121 6.21 -18.27 6.19
N ILE A 122 6.35 -17.35 5.22
CA ILE A 122 5.62 -16.06 5.25
C ILE A 122 5.32 -15.55 3.82
N GLY A 123 4.06 -15.70 3.39
CA GLY A 123 3.56 -15.18 2.11
C GLY A 123 3.13 -13.72 2.22
N TRP A 124 4.09 -12.79 2.12
CA TRP A 124 3.78 -11.36 2.15
C TRP A 124 3.12 -10.90 0.85
N VAL A 125 2.00 -10.20 1.00
CA VAL A 125 1.22 -9.65 -0.10
C VAL A 125 1.02 -8.15 0.12
N MET A 126 1.19 -7.37 -0.95
CA MET A 126 0.89 -5.94 -0.97
C MET A 126 -0.18 -5.65 -2.01
N HIS A 127 -1.19 -4.87 -1.62
CA HIS A 127 -2.17 -4.29 -2.54
C HIS A 127 -1.81 -2.83 -2.78
N GLU A 128 -1.25 -2.55 -3.95
CA GLU A 128 -0.80 -1.22 -4.36
C GLU A 128 -1.94 -0.52 -5.12
N TYR A 129 -2.48 0.54 -4.53
CA TYR A 129 -3.58 1.32 -5.09
C TYR A 129 -3.06 2.66 -5.64
N HIS A 130 -3.49 3.02 -6.84
CA HIS A 130 -3.17 4.30 -7.48
C HIS A 130 -4.45 4.95 -7.99
N VAL A 131 -4.68 6.20 -7.62
CA VAL A 131 -5.71 7.05 -8.23
C VAL A 131 -5.09 7.74 -9.44
N ASN A 132 -5.78 7.73 -10.58
CA ASN A 132 -5.33 8.42 -11.79
C ASN A 132 -5.25 9.93 -11.56
N ASP A 133 -4.46 10.63 -12.36
CA ASP A 133 -4.43 12.09 -12.34
C ASP A 133 -5.74 12.67 -12.89
N ASP A 134 -6.26 13.65 -12.17
CA ASP A 134 -7.43 14.46 -12.45
C ASP A 134 -6.96 15.93 -12.47
N PRO A 135 -7.52 16.79 -13.33
CA PRO A 135 -7.17 18.21 -13.40
C PRO A 135 -7.28 18.97 -12.07
N SER A 136 -8.05 18.45 -11.11
CA SER A 136 -8.18 19.01 -9.76
C SER A 136 -6.95 18.83 -8.87
N TYR A 137 -6.02 17.93 -9.19
CA TYR A 137 -4.79 17.77 -8.41
C TYR A 137 -3.80 18.89 -8.76
N LYS A 138 -3.54 19.78 -7.81
CA LYS A 138 -2.43 20.74 -7.94
C LYS A 138 -1.10 20.00 -7.68
N VAL A 139 -0.15 20.17 -8.59
CA VAL A 139 1.25 19.71 -8.48
C VAL A 139 2.04 20.67 -7.62
#